data_AF-A0A836LAG4-F1
#
_entry.id   AF-A0A836LAG4-F1
#
_cell.length_a   1.000
_cell.length_b   1.000
_cell.length_c   1.000
_cell.angle_alpha   90.00
_cell.angle_beta   90.00
_cell.angle_gamma   90.00
#
_symmetry.space_group_name_H-M   'P 1'
#
loop_
_entity.id
_entity.type
_entity.pdbx_description
1 polymer ?
#
loop_
_entity_poly.entity_id
_entity_poly.type
_entity_poly.pdbx_seq_one_letter_code
_entity_poly.pdbx_strand_id
1 'polypeptide(L)'
;MNHDDAMWNIMGQTFCSFKVKTNDDKVRFCRNPYNVTGLCQRGVCPLSNAQYATVIEHEDELYLYIKTAERAHLPRRQWEKVKLDTSFPKALAQIDEELQWWDQKMVIKIKARLLRLKQYLMRKRKMLMEPQDEYVSVNKRQEDKLLRREEKAEVAARIEMEIEKELLDRLRKGTYDSVINYNKNAFERLLDEEENRDDFEALEQEEDEEFPDFVMDEEDEEAEDEHEAVHLSRNGGKSRKRDKLVIEEEVERELAPRQRARMEDLEW
;
A
#
# COMPACT_ATOMS: atom_id res chain seq x y z
N MET A 1 3.53 -26.47 -41.36
CA MET A 1 2.22 -26.64 -40.71
C MET A 1 2.41 -26.46 -39.22
N ASN A 2 1.90 -25.36 -38.65
CA ASN A 2 1.90 -25.17 -37.20
C ASN A 2 0.76 -26.02 -36.63
N HIS A 3 1.09 -26.98 -35.77
CA HIS A 3 0.09 -27.85 -35.16
C HIS A 3 0.00 -27.54 -33.67
N ASP A 4 -1.13 -26.95 -33.26
CA ASP A 4 -1.35 -26.45 -31.90
C ASP A 4 -1.16 -27.55 -30.84
N ASP A 5 -1.57 -28.78 -31.14
CA ASP A 5 -1.42 -29.93 -30.23
C ASP A 5 0.04 -30.33 -30.00
N ALA A 6 0.86 -30.29 -31.04
CA ALA A 6 2.28 -30.59 -30.94
C ALA A 6 2.99 -29.51 -30.12
N MET A 7 2.65 -28.23 -30.35
CA MET A 7 3.17 -27.11 -29.56
C MET A 7 2.77 -27.23 -28.09
N TRP A 8 1.52 -27.61 -27.80
CA TRP A 8 1.07 -27.83 -26.42
C TRP A 8 1.80 -28.99 -25.75
N ASN A 9 1.99 -30.12 -26.44
CA ASN A 9 2.64 -31.27 -25.83
C ASN A 9 4.09 -30.95 -25.45
N ILE A 10 4.80 -30.21 -26.31
CA ILE A 10 6.15 -29.73 -26.01
C ILE A 10 6.10 -28.77 -24.82
N MET A 11 5.40 -27.63 -24.91
CA MET A 11 5.44 -26.61 -23.86
C MET A 11 4.76 -27.03 -22.54
N GLY A 12 3.77 -27.91 -22.61
CA GLY A 12 2.98 -28.39 -21.48
C GLY A 12 3.76 -29.37 -20.61
N GLN A 13 4.51 -30.28 -21.23
CA GLN A 13 5.27 -31.35 -20.57
C GLN A 13 6.72 -30.95 -20.27
N THR A 14 7.43 -30.31 -21.21
CA THR A 14 8.85 -29.99 -21.03
C THR A 14 9.03 -28.69 -20.23
N PHE A 15 9.12 -27.56 -20.93
CA PHE A 15 9.44 -26.27 -20.36
C PHE A 15 8.66 -25.16 -21.07
N CYS A 16 8.14 -24.22 -20.28
CA CYS A 16 7.51 -23.01 -20.75
C CYS A 16 7.96 -21.85 -19.86
N SER A 17 8.56 -20.82 -20.44
CA SER A 17 9.11 -19.67 -19.72
C SER A 17 8.06 -18.90 -18.93
N PHE A 18 6.82 -18.86 -19.42
CA PHE A 18 5.72 -18.13 -18.78
C PHE A 18 4.99 -18.93 -17.72
N LYS A 19 5.28 -20.22 -17.57
CA LYS A 19 4.57 -21.13 -16.67
C LYS A 19 5.07 -20.96 -15.23
N VAL A 20 4.15 -20.68 -14.31
CA VAL A 20 4.43 -20.60 -12.88
C VAL A 20 3.78 -21.79 -12.19
N LYS A 21 4.61 -22.54 -11.46
CA LYS A 21 4.15 -23.63 -10.59
C LYS A 21 3.84 -23.05 -9.21
N THR A 22 2.66 -23.34 -8.70
CA THR A 22 2.28 -23.09 -7.31
C THR A 22 2.50 -24.35 -6.48
N ASN A 23 2.39 -24.23 -5.15
CA ASN A 23 2.48 -25.36 -4.23
C ASN A 23 1.40 -26.43 -4.53
N ASP A 24 0.25 -26.01 -5.07
CA ASP A 24 -0.77 -26.93 -5.58
C ASP A 24 -0.43 -27.39 -7.00
N ASP A 25 -0.08 -28.67 -7.16
CA ASP A 25 0.30 -29.27 -8.45
C ASP A 25 -0.84 -29.27 -9.50
N LYS A 26 -2.09 -29.12 -9.05
CA LYS A 26 -3.29 -29.17 -9.89
C LYS A 26 -3.49 -27.92 -10.73
N VAL A 27 -3.04 -26.76 -10.26
CA VAL A 27 -3.27 -25.47 -10.92
C VAL A 27 -1.94 -24.89 -11.36
N ARG A 28 -1.84 -24.56 -12.64
CA ARG A 28 -0.65 -23.96 -13.24
C ARG A 28 -1.04 -22.60 -13.77
N PHE A 29 -0.28 -21.57 -13.41
CA PHE A 29 -0.52 -20.19 -13.86
C PHE A 29 0.42 -19.80 -14.99
N CYS A 30 0.07 -18.74 -15.70
CA CYS A 30 0.82 -18.20 -16.82
C CYS A 30 1.03 -16.69 -16.64
N ARG A 31 2.28 -16.24 -16.74
CA ARG A 31 2.67 -14.81 -16.68
C ARG A 31 2.53 -14.07 -18.01
N ASN A 32 2.15 -14.75 -19.08
CA ASN A 32 2.05 -14.11 -20.39
C ASN A 32 0.94 -13.04 -20.38
N PRO A 33 1.23 -11.77 -20.75
CA PRO A 33 0.25 -10.69 -20.77
C PRO A 33 -0.93 -10.96 -21.71
N TYR A 34 -0.70 -11.71 -22.79
CA TYR A 34 -1.71 -12.08 -23.78
C TYR A 34 -2.58 -13.26 -23.35
N ASN A 35 -2.59 -13.68 -22.08
CA ASN A 35 -3.47 -14.77 -21.63
C ASN A 35 -4.78 -14.20 -21.09
N VAL A 36 -5.94 -14.72 -21.55
CA VAL A 36 -7.26 -14.25 -21.11
C VAL A 36 -7.52 -14.55 -19.63
N THR A 37 -7.20 -15.76 -19.14
CA THR A 37 -7.58 -16.20 -17.78
C THR A 37 -6.41 -16.21 -16.79
N GLY A 38 -5.16 -16.22 -17.27
CA GLY A 38 -3.97 -16.39 -16.45
C GLY A 38 -3.65 -17.84 -16.07
N LEU A 39 -4.46 -18.81 -16.55
CA LEU A 39 -4.18 -20.24 -16.36
C LEU A 39 -3.34 -20.80 -17.51
N CYS A 40 -2.46 -21.74 -17.20
CA CYS A 40 -1.65 -22.47 -18.17
C CYS A 40 -2.33 -23.80 -18.54
N GLN A 41 -3.31 -23.73 -19.45
CA GLN A 41 -4.07 -24.86 -19.99
C GLN A 41 -4.09 -24.82 -21.53
N ARG A 42 -4.29 -25.98 -22.18
CA ARG A 42 -4.27 -26.12 -23.65
C ARG A 42 -5.17 -25.12 -24.37
N GLY A 43 -6.44 -25.04 -23.96
CA GLY A 43 -7.40 -24.12 -24.58
C GLY A 43 -7.24 -22.64 -24.20
N VAL A 44 -6.27 -22.28 -23.36
CA VAL A 44 -6.10 -20.90 -22.86
C VAL A 44 -4.73 -20.33 -23.20
N CYS A 45 -3.75 -21.14 -23.61
CA CYS A 45 -2.42 -20.64 -23.89
C CYS A 45 -2.36 -19.86 -25.22
N PRO A 46 -1.97 -18.57 -25.21
CA PRO A 46 -1.90 -17.76 -26.44
C PRO A 46 -0.74 -18.17 -27.37
N LEU A 47 0.27 -18.87 -26.86
CA LEU A 47 1.41 -19.35 -27.64
C LEU A 47 1.10 -20.68 -28.35
N SER A 48 0.31 -21.53 -27.68
CA SER A 48 -0.08 -22.83 -28.22
C SER A 48 -1.13 -22.72 -29.31
N ASN A 49 -2.05 -21.76 -29.17
CA ASN A 49 -3.19 -21.63 -30.06
C ASN A 49 -2.87 -20.62 -31.17
N ALA A 50 -3.10 -21.02 -32.42
CA ALA A 50 -2.91 -20.15 -33.58
C ALA A 50 -4.03 -19.13 -33.71
N GLN A 51 -5.27 -19.51 -33.39
CA GLN A 51 -6.42 -18.62 -33.28
C GLN A 51 -6.63 -18.24 -31.82
N TYR A 52 -6.47 -16.96 -31.50
CA TYR A 52 -6.62 -16.48 -30.13
C TYR A 52 -7.03 -15.01 -30.07
N ALA A 53 -7.79 -14.59 -29.07
CA ALA A 53 -8.13 -13.18 -28.87
C ALA A 53 -8.11 -12.82 -27.38
N THR A 54 -7.68 -11.59 -27.09
CA THR A 54 -7.58 -11.04 -25.72
C THR A 54 -7.93 -9.57 -25.67
N VAL A 55 -8.34 -9.09 -24.50
CA VAL A 55 -8.43 -7.64 -24.22
C VAL A 55 -7.24 -7.22 -23.37
N ILE A 56 -6.60 -6.12 -23.77
CA ILE A 56 -5.44 -5.54 -23.09
C ILE A 56 -5.67 -4.04 -22.92
N GLU A 57 -5.21 -3.53 -21.79
CA GLU A 57 -5.21 -2.11 -21.48
C GLU A 57 -3.91 -1.46 -21.95
N HIS A 58 -4.01 -0.33 -22.63
CA HIS A 58 -2.91 0.57 -22.95
C HIS A 58 -3.35 1.99 -22.57
N GLU A 59 -2.63 2.64 -21.66
CA GLU A 59 -2.89 4.05 -21.28
C GLU A 59 -4.37 4.31 -20.93
N ASP A 60 -4.97 3.47 -20.08
CA ASP A 60 -6.39 3.51 -19.68
C ASP A 60 -7.42 3.25 -20.79
N GLU A 61 -6.98 3.00 -22.02
CA GLU A 61 -7.81 2.58 -23.14
C GLU A 61 -7.75 1.06 -23.35
N LEU A 62 -8.87 0.47 -23.77
CA LEU A 62 -8.98 -0.97 -23.96
C LEU A 62 -8.89 -1.33 -25.44
N TYR A 63 -8.08 -2.33 -25.74
CA TYR A 63 -7.86 -2.84 -27.09
C TYR A 63 -8.18 -4.33 -27.14
N LEU A 64 -8.91 -4.74 -28.16
CA LEU A 64 -9.07 -6.12 -28.54
C LEU A 64 -7.91 -6.54 -29.44
N TYR A 65 -7.14 -7.50 -28.96
CA TYR A 65 -6.03 -8.13 -29.66
C TYR A 65 -6.52 -9.42 -30.28
N ILE A 66 -6.45 -9.53 -31.60
CA ILE A 66 -6.88 -10.71 -32.36
C ILE A 66 -5.66 -11.33 -33.03
N LYS A 67 -5.53 -12.65 -32.87
CA LYS A 67 -4.47 -13.45 -33.48
C LYS A 67 -5.11 -14.48 -34.40
N THR A 68 -4.79 -14.39 -35.68
CA THR A 68 -5.27 -15.28 -36.73
C THR A 68 -4.19 -16.28 -37.14
N ALA A 69 -4.62 -17.47 -37.59
CA ALA A 69 -3.69 -18.53 -37.98
C ALA A 69 -2.84 -18.16 -39.20
N GLU A 70 -3.38 -17.33 -40.10
CA GLU A 70 -2.72 -16.90 -41.32
C GLU A 70 -1.45 -16.08 -41.02
N ARG A 71 -1.49 -15.23 -39.99
CA ARG A 71 -0.37 -14.35 -39.61
C ARG A 71 0.66 -15.01 -38.69
N ALA A 72 0.53 -16.31 -38.41
CA ALA A 72 1.43 -17.01 -37.49
C ALA A 72 2.90 -16.98 -37.93
N HIS A 73 3.16 -16.83 -39.23
CA HIS A 73 4.50 -16.73 -39.80
C HIS A 73 5.14 -15.34 -39.67
N LEU A 74 4.39 -14.29 -39.29
CA LEU A 74 4.91 -12.95 -39.06
C LEU A 74 4.75 -12.55 -37.58
N PRO A 75 5.70 -12.89 -36.68
CA PRO A 75 5.61 -12.54 -35.27
C PRO A 75 5.39 -11.04 -35.01
N ARG A 76 6.01 -10.16 -35.82
CA ARG A 76 5.85 -8.70 -35.70
C ARG A 76 4.43 -8.20 -36.00
N ARG A 77 3.69 -8.90 -36.86
CA ARG A 77 2.33 -8.55 -37.31
C ARG A 77 1.29 -9.60 -36.90
N GLN A 78 1.64 -10.45 -35.94
CA GLN A 78 0.82 -11.58 -35.51
C GLN A 78 -0.49 -11.13 -34.87
N TRP A 79 -0.48 -9.96 -34.21
CA TRP A 79 -1.62 -9.40 -33.52
C TRP A 79 -2.22 -8.23 -34.29
N GLU A 80 -3.52 -8.33 -34.55
CA GLU A 80 -4.39 -7.23 -34.95
C GLU A 80 -4.90 -6.53 -33.70
N LYS A 81 -4.98 -5.20 -33.74
CA LYS A 81 -5.40 -4.38 -32.61
C LYS A 81 -6.62 -3.57 -33.03
N VAL A 82 -7.71 -3.74 -32.32
CA VAL A 82 -8.96 -2.98 -32.49
C VAL A 82 -9.20 -2.20 -31.21
N LYS A 83 -9.40 -0.87 -31.33
CA LYS A 83 -9.74 -0.03 -30.18
C LYS A 83 -11.19 -0.29 -29.79
N LEU A 84 -11.43 -0.62 -28.53
CA LEU A 84 -12.78 -0.80 -28.00
C LEU A 84 -13.36 0.54 -27.54
N ASP A 85 -14.68 0.65 -27.62
CA ASP A 85 -15.37 1.84 -27.17
C ASP A 85 -15.28 2.06 -25.64
N THR A 86 -15.44 3.31 -25.23
CA THR A 86 -15.50 3.71 -23.81
C THR A 86 -16.75 3.12 -23.14
N SER A 87 -17.87 3.07 -23.86
CA SER A 87 -19.12 2.51 -23.34
C SER A 87 -19.06 0.97 -23.32
N PHE A 88 -19.43 0.38 -22.18
CA PHE A 88 -19.42 -1.07 -22.00
C PHE A 88 -20.35 -1.84 -22.96
N PRO A 89 -21.62 -1.44 -23.18
CA PRO A 89 -22.52 -2.20 -24.05
C PRO A 89 -22.07 -2.15 -25.53
N LYS A 90 -21.56 -1.01 -26.02
CA LYS A 90 -21.05 -0.93 -27.39
C LYS A 90 -19.77 -1.73 -27.55
N ALA A 91 -18.87 -1.71 -26.56
CA ALA A 91 -17.68 -2.55 -26.57
C ALA A 91 -18.01 -4.06 -26.59
N LEU A 92 -19.07 -4.49 -25.91
CA LEU A 92 -19.55 -5.88 -25.99
C LEU A 92 -20.06 -6.23 -27.39
N ALA A 93 -20.84 -5.34 -28.01
CA ALA A 93 -21.32 -5.54 -29.37
C ALA A 93 -20.16 -5.61 -30.38
N GLN A 94 -19.16 -4.73 -30.26
CA GLN A 94 -17.94 -4.77 -31.07
C GLN A 94 -17.20 -6.12 -30.95
N ILE A 95 -17.07 -6.66 -29.73
CA ILE A 95 -16.44 -7.97 -29.52
C ILE A 95 -17.26 -9.08 -30.19
N ASP A 96 -18.59 -9.01 -30.15
CA ASP A 96 -19.47 -9.98 -30.79
C ASP A 96 -19.41 -9.94 -32.32
N GLU A 97 -19.29 -8.74 -32.89
CA GLU A 97 -19.13 -8.53 -34.33
C GLU A 97 -17.79 -9.08 -34.83
N GLU A 98 -16.69 -8.72 -34.18
CA GLU A 98 -15.34 -9.16 -34.57
C GLU A 98 -15.12 -10.66 -34.34
N LEU A 99 -15.74 -11.25 -33.30
CA LEU A 99 -15.57 -12.66 -32.93
C LEU A 99 -16.77 -13.55 -33.29
N GLN A 100 -17.57 -13.17 -34.28
CA GLN A 100 -18.80 -13.89 -34.66
C GLN A 100 -18.59 -15.38 -34.96
N TRP A 101 -17.45 -15.73 -35.59
CA TRP A 101 -17.13 -17.08 -36.04
C TRP A 101 -16.23 -17.87 -35.08
N TRP A 102 -16.02 -17.35 -33.87
CA TRP A 102 -15.12 -17.94 -32.89
C TRP A 102 -15.85 -18.88 -31.93
N ASP A 103 -15.08 -19.70 -31.19
CA ASP A 103 -15.67 -20.54 -30.13
C ASP A 103 -16.27 -19.65 -29.02
N GLN A 104 -17.57 -19.85 -28.76
CA GLN A 104 -18.33 -19.14 -27.76
C GLN A 104 -17.69 -19.20 -26.37
N LYS A 105 -17.02 -20.32 -26.04
CA LYS A 105 -16.31 -20.45 -24.75
C LYS A 105 -15.15 -19.49 -24.63
N MET A 106 -14.48 -19.15 -25.72
CA MET A 106 -13.42 -18.15 -25.74
C MET A 106 -14.02 -16.75 -25.64
N VAL A 107 -15.06 -16.45 -26.41
CA VAL A 107 -15.77 -15.17 -26.39
C VAL A 107 -16.28 -14.83 -24.98
N ILE A 108 -16.90 -15.79 -24.28
CA ILE A 108 -17.37 -15.60 -22.90
C ILE A 108 -16.22 -15.21 -21.96
N LYS A 109 -15.05 -15.85 -22.09
CA LYS A 109 -13.87 -15.51 -21.27
C LYS A 109 -13.32 -14.13 -21.60
N ILE A 110 -13.34 -13.73 -22.87
CA ILE A 110 -12.91 -12.41 -23.33
C ILE A 110 -13.85 -11.33 -22.79
N LYS A 111 -15.17 -11.53 -22.87
CA LYS A 111 -16.17 -10.65 -22.25
C LYS A 111 -16.00 -10.55 -20.74
N ALA A 112 -15.76 -11.67 -20.06
CA ALA A 112 -15.47 -11.68 -18.63
C ALA A 112 -14.19 -10.89 -18.29
N ARG A 113 -13.15 -11.00 -19.12
CA ARG A 113 -11.92 -10.20 -18.98
C ARG A 113 -12.17 -8.71 -19.21
N LEU A 114 -12.94 -8.34 -20.23
CA LEU A 114 -13.34 -6.95 -20.49
C LEU A 114 -14.03 -6.36 -19.26
N LEU A 115 -15.00 -7.07 -18.68
CA LEU A 115 -15.71 -6.65 -17.48
C LEU A 115 -14.75 -6.46 -16.30
N ARG A 116 -13.80 -7.39 -16.09
CA ARG A 116 -12.78 -7.24 -15.04
C ARG A 116 -11.86 -6.05 -15.25
N LEU A 117 -11.45 -5.77 -16.49
CA LEU A 117 -10.61 -4.61 -16.81
C LEU A 117 -11.35 -3.29 -16.60
N LYS A 118 -12.61 -3.17 -17.06
CA LYS A 118 -13.44 -1.99 -16.76
C LYS A 118 -13.62 -1.79 -15.26
N GLN A 119 -13.93 -2.85 -14.50
CA GLN A 119 -14.00 -2.79 -13.03
C GLN A 119 -12.68 -2.38 -12.37
N TYR A 120 -11.55 -2.80 -12.94
CA TYR A 120 -10.22 -2.38 -12.50
C TYR A 120 -10.01 -0.87 -12.76
N LEU A 121 -10.30 -0.39 -13.97
CA LEU A 121 -10.18 1.02 -14.34
C LEU A 121 -11.04 1.92 -13.45
N MET A 122 -12.28 1.51 -13.13
CA MET A 122 -13.15 2.25 -12.21
C MET A 122 -12.54 2.33 -10.81
N ARG A 123 -11.98 1.23 -10.30
CA ARG A 123 -11.29 1.21 -9.00
C ARG A 123 -10.02 2.05 -9.01
N LYS A 124 -9.22 2.00 -10.08
CA LYS A 124 -8.01 2.83 -10.26
C LYS A 124 -8.36 4.31 -10.18
N ARG A 125 -9.42 4.76 -10.87
CA ARG A 125 -9.91 6.14 -10.81
C ARG A 125 -10.35 6.55 -9.41
N LYS A 126 -11.06 5.67 -8.70
CA LYS A 126 -11.49 5.92 -7.31
C LYS A 126 -10.28 6.08 -6.37
N MET A 127 -9.31 5.17 -6.45
CA MET A 127 -8.08 5.21 -5.63
C MET A 127 -7.18 6.42 -5.94
N LEU A 128 -7.30 7.01 -7.12
CA LEU A 128 -6.58 8.25 -7.49
C LEU A 128 -7.27 9.51 -6.93
N MET A 129 -8.57 9.44 -6.65
CA MET A 129 -9.32 10.55 -6.02
C MET A 129 -9.24 10.53 -4.50
N GLU A 130 -9.07 9.33 -3.92
CA GLU A 130 -8.88 9.17 -2.48
C GLU A 130 -7.44 9.59 -2.09
N PRO A 131 -7.24 10.26 -0.93
CA PRO A 131 -5.90 10.57 -0.44
C PRO A 131 -5.15 9.26 -0.18
N GLN A 132 -3.91 9.17 -0.66
CA GLN A 132 -3.07 8.00 -0.47
C GLN A 132 -2.14 8.20 0.73
N ASP A 133 -2.17 7.25 1.65
CA ASP A 133 -1.17 7.15 2.72
C ASP A 133 0.10 6.52 2.12
N GLU A 134 1.24 7.19 2.29
CA GLU A 134 2.53 6.68 1.81
C GLU A 134 3.14 5.74 2.85
N TYR A 135 3.33 4.47 2.46
CA TYR A 135 4.05 3.52 3.32
C TYR A 135 5.54 3.83 3.28
N VAL A 136 6.03 4.49 4.31
CA VAL A 136 7.46 4.70 4.52
C VAL A 136 8.05 3.48 5.20
N SER A 137 9.18 2.97 4.69
CA SER A 137 9.93 1.92 5.38
C SER A 137 10.58 2.49 6.65
N VAL A 138 10.25 1.92 7.79
CA VAL A 138 10.91 2.26 9.06
C VAL A 138 12.23 1.48 9.16
N ASN A 139 13.33 2.20 9.37
CA ASN A 139 14.61 1.58 9.65
C ASN A 139 14.71 1.26 11.15
N LYS A 140 14.67 -0.02 11.50
CA LYS A 140 14.70 -0.47 12.90
C LYS A 140 15.92 0.04 13.68
N ARG A 141 17.10 0.08 13.05
CA ARG A 141 18.32 0.58 13.71
C ARG A 141 18.20 2.06 14.09
N GLN A 142 17.48 2.85 13.30
CA GLN A 142 17.21 4.25 13.63
C GLN A 142 16.15 4.37 14.74
N GLU A 143 15.14 3.51 14.74
CA GLU A 143 14.13 3.44 15.81
C GLU A 143 14.78 3.12 17.15
N ASP A 144 15.64 2.09 17.21
CA ASP A 144 16.36 1.72 18.44
C ASP A 144 17.28 2.86 18.92
N LYS A 145 17.93 3.58 17.98
CA LYS A 145 18.78 4.73 18.30
C LYS A 145 17.97 5.92 18.82
N LEU A 146 16.78 6.17 18.27
CA LEU A 146 15.88 7.22 18.73
C LEU A 146 15.32 6.87 20.11
N LEU A 147 14.91 5.63 20.33
CA LEU A 147 14.40 5.17 21.62
C LEU A 147 15.44 5.32 22.75
N ARG A 148 16.69 4.89 22.52
CA ARG A 148 17.78 5.12 23.48
C ARG A 148 18.08 6.60 23.73
N ARG A 149 17.89 7.47 22.71
CA ARG A 149 18.06 8.92 22.86
C ARG A 149 16.90 9.55 23.62
N GLU A 150 15.68 9.06 23.42
CA GLU A 150 14.49 9.48 24.14
C GLU A 150 14.61 9.14 25.63
N GLU A 151 15.00 7.91 25.96
CA GLU A 151 15.26 7.49 27.35
C GLU A 151 16.32 8.37 28.02
N LYS A 152 17.43 8.65 27.32
CA LYS A 152 18.46 9.57 27.84
C LYS A 152 17.94 10.99 28.03
N ALA A 153 17.14 11.50 27.10
CA ALA A 153 16.57 12.83 27.18
C ALA A 153 15.54 12.94 28.32
N GLU A 154 14.74 11.91 28.56
CA GLU A 154 13.78 11.84 29.68
C GLU A 154 14.51 11.91 31.02
N VAL A 155 15.57 11.12 31.18
CA VAL A 155 16.39 11.12 32.40
C VAL A 155 17.09 12.47 32.61
N ALA A 156 17.66 13.06 31.56
CA ALA A 156 18.36 14.34 31.65
C ALA A 156 17.41 15.52 31.95
N ALA A 157 16.20 15.51 31.38
CA ALA A 157 15.25 16.62 31.54
C ALA A 157 14.62 16.70 32.94
N ARG A 158 14.71 15.64 33.77
CA ARG A 158 14.16 15.55 35.15
C ARG A 158 12.83 16.33 35.32
N ILE A 159 11.89 16.06 34.42
CA ILE A 159 10.69 16.91 34.19
C ILE A 159 9.86 17.12 35.48
N GLU A 160 9.83 16.13 36.37
CA GLU A 160 9.13 16.22 37.65
C GLU A 160 9.66 17.35 38.55
N MET A 161 10.99 17.50 38.65
CA MET A 161 11.61 18.56 39.46
C MET A 161 11.37 19.95 38.88
N GLU A 162 11.43 20.10 37.55
CA GLU A 162 11.13 21.37 36.90
C GLU A 162 9.66 21.77 37.10
N ILE A 163 8.74 20.80 37.01
CA ILE A 163 7.32 21.02 37.30
C ILE A 163 7.11 21.44 38.76
N GLU A 164 7.78 20.80 39.72
CA GLU A 164 7.69 21.18 41.13
C GLU A 164 8.17 22.61 41.37
N LYS A 165 9.33 22.98 40.82
CA LYS A 165 9.89 24.34 40.87
C LYS A 165 8.89 25.35 40.28
N GLU A 166 8.30 25.05 39.12
CA GLU A 166 7.34 25.95 38.48
C GLU A 166 6.03 26.10 39.27
N LEU A 167 5.50 25.01 39.81
CA LEU A 167 4.29 25.03 40.62
C LEU A 167 4.49 25.82 41.92
N LEU A 168 5.64 25.68 42.57
CA LEU A 168 6.03 26.48 43.74
C LEU A 168 6.13 27.96 43.38
N ASP A 169 6.79 28.30 42.27
CA ASP A 169 6.92 29.68 41.80
C ASP A 169 5.58 30.31 41.42
N ARG A 170 4.68 29.57 40.78
CA ARG A 170 3.31 30.04 40.48
C ARG A 170 2.49 30.23 41.75
N LEU A 171 2.69 29.39 42.76
CA LEU A 171 2.04 29.55 44.06
C LEU A 171 2.58 30.80 44.77
N ARG A 172 3.92 31.01 44.78
CA ARG A 172 4.59 32.21 45.33
C ARG A 172 4.12 33.50 44.65
N LYS A 173 3.95 33.47 43.32
CA LYS A 173 3.44 34.60 42.53
C LYS A 173 1.95 34.88 42.76
N GLY A 174 1.23 34.03 43.51
CA GLY A 174 -0.19 34.20 43.80
C GLY A 174 -1.09 34.04 42.58
N THR A 175 -0.65 33.32 41.56
CA THR A 175 -1.38 33.17 40.28
C THR A 175 -2.71 32.42 40.42
N TYR A 176 -2.90 31.67 41.50
CA TYR A 176 -4.13 30.95 41.79
C TYR A 176 -5.02 31.75 42.74
N ASP A 177 -6.07 32.36 42.20
CA ASP A 177 -7.00 33.28 42.89
C ASP A 177 -8.09 32.54 43.71
N SER A 178 -7.93 31.22 43.91
CA SER A 178 -8.86 30.37 44.65
C SER A 178 -8.23 29.85 45.94
N VAL A 179 -9.05 29.67 46.99
CA VAL A 179 -8.59 29.11 48.28
C VAL A 179 -8.20 27.65 48.07
N ILE A 180 -6.92 27.41 47.81
CA ILE A 180 -6.37 26.07 47.69
C ILE A 180 -6.35 25.44 49.09
N ASN A 181 -6.92 24.24 49.22
CA ASN A 181 -6.82 23.45 50.45
C ASN A 181 -5.45 22.79 50.53
N TYR A 182 -4.44 23.52 51.00
CA TYR A 182 -3.11 22.96 51.28
C TYR A 182 -2.86 22.86 52.78
N ASN A 183 -2.07 21.86 53.18
CA ASN A 183 -1.65 21.69 54.57
C ASN A 183 -0.54 22.70 54.90
N LYS A 184 -0.88 23.77 55.63
CA LYS A 184 0.05 24.84 56.01
C LYS A 184 1.34 24.33 56.67
N ASN A 185 1.24 23.31 57.53
CA ASN A 185 2.40 22.75 58.23
C ASN A 185 3.34 21.94 57.33
N ALA A 186 2.82 21.37 56.23
CA ALA A 186 3.65 20.67 55.24
C ALA A 186 4.30 21.67 54.27
N PHE A 187 3.60 22.77 53.99
CA PHE A 187 4.08 23.85 53.12
C PHE A 187 5.19 24.68 53.78
N GLU A 188 5.03 25.08 55.04
CA GLU A 188 6.07 25.82 55.78
C GLU A 188 7.36 25.01 55.92
N ARG A 189 7.27 23.68 56.13
CA ARG A 189 8.45 22.79 56.15
C ARG A 189 9.15 22.70 54.80
N LEU A 190 8.40 22.58 53.71
CA LEU A 190 8.97 22.56 52.36
C LEU A 190 9.59 23.91 52.01
N LEU A 191 9.01 25.03 52.47
CA LEU A 191 9.62 26.37 52.32
C LEU A 191 10.93 26.50 53.08
N ASP A 192 10.98 26.02 54.32
CA ASP A 192 12.19 26.05 55.17
C ASP A 192 13.29 25.12 54.61
N GLU A 193 12.92 23.98 54.00
CA GLU A 193 13.83 23.09 53.28
C GLU A 193 14.33 23.71 51.97
N GLU A 194 13.49 24.53 51.31
CA GLU A 194 13.80 25.23 50.05
C GLU A 194 14.58 26.56 50.25
N GLU A 195 14.59 27.14 51.45
CA GLU A 195 15.48 28.26 51.83
C GLU A 195 16.89 27.78 52.23
N ASN A 196 17.07 26.51 52.62
CA ASN A 196 18.39 25.88 52.84
C ASN A 196 19.08 25.42 51.54
N ARG A 197 18.64 25.93 50.39
CA ARG A 197 18.84 25.34 49.05
C ARG A 197 20.09 25.85 48.30
N ASP A 198 20.93 26.65 48.95
CA ASP A 198 22.32 26.87 48.50
C ASP A 198 23.11 25.54 48.46
N ASP A 199 22.70 24.54 49.26
CA ASP A 199 23.25 23.17 49.22
C ASP A 199 22.62 22.27 48.11
N PHE A 200 21.45 22.63 47.58
CA PHE A 200 20.77 21.84 46.52
C PHE A 200 21.26 22.23 45.12
N GLU A 201 21.63 23.50 44.89
CA GLU A 201 22.37 23.93 43.70
C GLU A 201 23.78 23.30 43.65
N ALA A 202 24.39 23.03 44.82
CA ALA A 202 25.66 22.32 44.92
C ALA A 202 25.54 20.80 44.63
N LEU A 203 24.43 20.17 45.05
CA LEU A 203 24.11 18.78 44.70
C LEU A 203 23.71 18.60 43.23
N GLU A 204 23.07 19.60 42.61
CA GLU A 204 22.82 19.64 41.16
C GLU A 204 24.15 19.64 40.37
N GLN A 205 25.19 20.33 40.88
CA GLN A 205 26.52 20.36 40.29
C GLN A 205 27.34 19.06 40.49
N GLU A 206 27.20 18.38 41.63
CA GLU A 206 27.87 17.10 41.91
C GLU A 206 27.21 15.91 41.16
N GLU A 207 25.89 15.91 40.98
CA GLU A 207 25.21 14.84 40.21
C GLU A 207 25.36 14.99 38.69
N ASP A 208 25.49 16.21 38.17
CA ASP A 208 25.83 16.45 36.75
C ASP A 208 27.26 15.96 36.41
N GLU A 209 28.18 15.90 37.38
CA GLU A 209 29.51 15.29 37.23
C GLU A 209 29.46 13.74 37.19
N GLU A 210 28.40 13.11 37.72
CA GLU A 210 28.20 11.65 37.72
C GLU A 210 27.35 11.15 36.53
N PHE A 211 26.83 12.05 35.70
CA PHE A 211 26.47 11.73 34.31
C PHE A 211 27.72 11.88 33.44
N PRO A 212 28.52 10.81 33.24
CA PRO A 212 29.62 10.90 32.29
C PRO A 212 29.05 11.31 30.95
N ASP A 213 29.66 12.33 30.35
CA ASP A 213 29.56 12.64 28.92
C ASP A 213 29.96 11.36 28.17
N PHE A 214 29.00 10.46 27.99
CA PHE A 214 29.20 9.19 27.30
C PHE A 214 29.20 9.57 25.82
N VAL A 215 30.35 10.09 25.41
CA VAL A 215 30.75 10.22 24.01
C VAL A 215 30.30 8.93 23.35
N MET A 216 29.41 9.06 22.39
CA MET A 216 28.83 7.95 21.68
C MET A 216 29.98 7.31 20.91
N ASP A 217 30.67 6.36 21.54
CA ASP A 217 31.83 5.72 20.95
C ASP A 217 31.34 5.02 19.70
N GLU A 218 31.91 5.42 18.56
CA GLU A 218 31.64 4.84 17.25
C GLU A 218 32.17 3.38 17.20
N GLU A 219 32.84 2.91 18.26
CA GLU A 219 33.47 1.59 18.37
C GLU A 219 32.58 0.47 18.94
N ASP A 220 31.38 0.76 19.46
CA ASP A 220 30.38 -0.30 19.77
C ASP A 220 29.68 -0.84 18.49
N GLU A 221 30.12 -0.42 17.30
CA GLU A 221 29.57 -0.87 16.02
C GLU A 221 29.97 -2.31 15.61
N GLU A 222 30.94 -2.97 16.27
CA GLU A 222 31.43 -4.29 15.84
C GLU A 222 31.09 -5.47 16.78
N ALA A 223 30.52 -5.25 17.98
CA ALA A 223 30.42 -6.31 18.99
C ALA A 223 29.04 -6.97 19.18
N GLU A 224 27.96 -6.49 18.55
CA GLU A 224 26.58 -6.99 18.80
C GLU A 224 25.95 -7.84 17.66
N ASP A 225 26.74 -8.39 16.75
CA ASP A 225 26.23 -9.21 15.63
C ASP A 225 25.83 -10.67 16.01
N GLU A 226 25.85 -11.06 17.30
CA GLU A 226 25.61 -12.46 17.73
C GLU A 226 24.46 -12.69 18.74
N HIS A 227 23.37 -11.91 18.71
CA HIS A 227 22.16 -12.28 19.46
C HIS A 227 21.00 -12.79 18.58
N GLU A 228 20.90 -14.12 18.56
CA GLU A 228 19.81 -15.02 18.17
C GLU A 228 18.45 -14.41 17.74
N ALA A 229 18.08 -14.74 16.50
CA ALA A 229 16.72 -14.60 15.99
C ALA A 229 15.73 -15.50 16.74
N VAL A 230 15.06 -14.96 17.76
CA VAL A 230 13.92 -15.62 18.41
C VAL A 230 12.69 -15.51 17.50
N HIS A 231 12.42 -16.58 16.75
CA HIS A 231 11.20 -16.76 15.96
C HIS A 231 9.95 -16.78 16.86
N LEU A 232 9.23 -15.65 16.97
CA LEU A 232 7.85 -15.65 17.45
C LEU A 232 6.88 -16.02 16.32
N SER A 233 6.44 -17.27 16.32
CA SER A 233 5.32 -17.75 15.50
C SER A 233 4.00 -17.12 15.97
N ARG A 234 3.49 -16.12 15.24
CA ARG A 234 2.11 -15.62 15.40
C ARG A 234 1.17 -16.42 14.50
N ASN A 235 0.56 -17.45 15.09
CA ASN A 235 -0.64 -18.08 14.56
C ASN A 235 -1.86 -17.17 14.79
N GLY A 236 -2.60 -16.84 13.74
CA GLY A 236 -3.81 -16.02 13.85
C GLY A 236 -4.49 -15.67 12.53
N GLY A 237 -4.74 -16.65 11.66
CA GLY A 237 -5.50 -16.45 10.43
C GLY A 237 -6.99 -16.20 10.72
N LYS A 238 -7.43 -14.94 10.70
CA LYS A 238 -8.86 -14.59 10.62
C LYS A 238 -9.31 -14.71 9.16
N SER A 239 -10.28 -15.58 8.90
CA SER A 239 -10.92 -15.74 7.60
C SER A 239 -11.70 -14.48 7.22
N ARG A 240 -11.31 -13.82 6.13
CA ARG A 240 -12.10 -12.74 5.51
C ARG A 240 -13.30 -13.38 4.82
N LYS A 241 -14.51 -13.14 5.34
CA LYS A 241 -15.77 -13.45 4.63
C LYS A 241 -15.74 -12.73 3.29
N ARG A 242 -16.07 -13.47 2.22
CA ARG A 242 -16.18 -12.93 0.86
C ARG A 242 -17.48 -12.14 0.79
N ASP A 243 -17.38 -10.83 0.72
CA ASP A 243 -18.53 -9.98 0.42
C ASP A 243 -19.03 -10.29 -1.00
N LYS A 244 -20.34 -10.47 -1.09
CA LYS A 244 -21.07 -10.82 -2.32
C LYS A 244 -21.00 -9.61 -3.26
N LEU A 245 -20.60 -9.84 -4.51
CA LEU A 245 -20.58 -8.83 -5.57
C LEU A 245 -22.00 -8.29 -5.78
N VAL A 246 -22.25 -7.05 -5.39
CA VAL A 246 -23.42 -6.27 -5.84
C VAL A 246 -23.02 -5.60 -7.15
N ILE A 247 -23.70 -5.96 -8.23
CA ILE A 247 -23.60 -5.23 -9.49
C ILE A 247 -24.53 -4.03 -9.31
N GLU A 248 -23.97 -2.89 -8.92
CA GLU A 248 -24.69 -1.63 -9.00
C GLU A 248 -24.75 -1.23 -10.48
N GLU A 249 -25.95 -1.25 -11.03
CA GLU A 249 -26.25 -0.69 -12.34
C GLU A 249 -26.31 0.84 -12.16
N GLU A 250 -25.22 1.53 -12.48
CA GLU A 250 -25.24 2.98 -12.55
C GLU A 250 -25.98 3.40 -13.83
N VAL A 251 -27.18 3.97 -13.66
CA VAL A 251 -27.82 4.78 -14.70
C VAL A 251 -27.07 6.10 -14.75
N GLU A 252 -26.30 6.31 -15.84
CA GLU A 252 -25.63 7.57 -16.13
C GLU A 252 -26.70 8.69 -16.21
N ARG A 253 -26.86 9.47 -15.14
CA ARG A 253 -27.52 10.77 -15.23
C ARG A 253 -26.50 11.74 -15.79
N GLU A 254 -26.66 12.10 -17.06
CA GLU A 254 -25.95 13.20 -17.68
C GLU A 254 -26.12 14.45 -16.80
N LEU A 255 -25.04 14.88 -16.14
CA LEU A 255 -25.03 16.15 -15.43
C LEU A 255 -25.10 17.27 -16.47
N ALA A 256 -26.19 18.04 -16.42
CA ALA A 256 -26.38 19.20 -17.28
C ALA A 256 -25.16 20.14 -17.19
N PRO A 257 -24.74 20.76 -18.31
CA PRO A 257 -23.59 21.64 -18.31
C PRO A 257 -23.83 22.83 -17.38
N ARG A 258 -22.97 22.98 -16.36
CA ARG A 258 -22.95 24.15 -15.49
C ARG A 258 -22.73 25.39 -16.37
N GLN A 259 -23.74 26.27 -16.41
CA GLN A 259 -23.57 27.61 -16.97
C GLN A 259 -22.39 28.27 -16.26
N ARG A 260 -21.42 28.76 -17.05
CA ARG A 260 -20.32 29.58 -16.56
C ARG A 260 -20.90 30.79 -15.82
N ALA A 261 -20.76 30.83 -14.50
CA ALA A 261 -21.01 32.05 -13.75
C ALA A 261 -20.01 33.10 -14.25
N ARG A 262 -20.53 34.26 -14.67
CA ARG A 262 -19.74 35.43 -15.05
C ARG A 262 -18.83 35.80 -13.90
N MET A 263 -17.54 35.88 -14.21
CA MET A 263 -16.51 36.46 -13.37
C MET A 263 -16.56 37.98 -13.58
N GLU A 264 -17.56 38.63 -13.01
CA GLU A 264 -17.63 40.09 -12.86
C GLU A 264 -18.08 40.34 -11.41
N ASP A 265 -17.41 41.28 -10.74
CA ASP A 265 -17.63 41.75 -9.37
C ASP A 265 -16.84 41.05 -8.24
N LEU A 266 -15.51 41.24 -8.27
CA LEU A 266 -14.72 41.41 -7.06
C LEU A 266 -13.86 42.67 -7.18
N GLU A 267 -14.46 43.82 -6.90
CA GLU A 267 -13.78 45.01 -6.40
C GLU A 267 -14.40 45.37 -5.04
N TRP A 268 -13.76 44.90 -3.96
CA TRP A 268 -13.56 45.61 -2.68
C TRP A 268 -12.64 44.81 -1.77
#